data_AF-A0A068NQ91-F1
#
_entry.id   AF-A0A068NQ91-F1
#
_cell.length_a   1.000
_cell.length_b   1.000
_cell.length_c   1.000
_cell.angle_alpha   90.00
_cell.angle_beta   90.00
_cell.angle_gamma   90.00
#
_symmetry.space_group_name_H-M   'P 1'
#
loop_
_entity.id
_entity.type
_entity.pdbx_description
1 polymer ?
#
loop_
_entity_poly.entity_id
_entity_poly.type
_entity_poly.pdbx_seq_one_letter_code
_entity_poly.pdbx_strand_id
1 'polypeptide(L)'
;MEELPIEPVTAEGQIRIEPIGTVRSRVSDQQTGGFELVESVIELRAGFESWLEGLVDYSHLIVVYWLSEQTKAFSQTRPQGNPNVPMIGMFACR
;
A
#
# COMPACT_ATOMS: atom_id res chain seq x y z
N MET A 1 28.27 -2.47 -8.52
CA MET A 1 27.06 -2.42 -7.68
C MET A 1 27.02 -3.72 -6.92
N GLU A 2 26.90 -3.66 -5.60
CA GLU A 2 26.74 -4.86 -4.79
C GLU A 2 25.27 -5.28 -4.90
N GLU A 3 25.05 -6.47 -5.46
CA GLU A 3 23.71 -7.04 -5.56
C GLU A 3 23.28 -7.51 -4.17
N LEU A 4 22.20 -6.94 -3.64
CA LEU A 4 21.60 -7.41 -2.39
C LEU A 4 20.70 -8.61 -2.70
N PRO A 5 21.04 -9.83 -2.23
CA PRO A 5 20.17 -10.97 -2.45
C PRO A 5 18.85 -10.75 -1.71
N ILE A 6 17.75 -10.86 -2.45
CA ILE A 6 16.41 -10.87 -1.86
C ILE A 6 16.04 -12.34 -1.67
N GLU A 7 15.76 -12.74 -0.43
CA GLU A 7 15.14 -14.03 -0.10
C GLU A 7 13.64 -13.77 0.17
N PRO A 8 12.80 -13.67 -0.87
CA PRO A 8 11.44 -13.19 -0.72
C PRO A 8 10.53 -14.17 0.01
N VAL A 9 10.91 -15.46 0.03
CA VAL A 9 10.10 -16.56 0.55
C VAL A 9 10.87 -17.27 1.67
N THR A 10 10.25 -17.42 2.84
CA THR A 10 10.85 -18.18 3.95
C THR A 10 10.81 -19.68 3.68
N ALA A 11 11.53 -20.46 4.49
CA ALA A 11 11.46 -21.93 4.42
C ALA A 11 10.02 -22.48 4.57
N GLU A 12 9.16 -21.74 5.26
CA GLU A 12 7.74 -22.05 5.48
C GLU A 12 6.82 -21.57 4.34
N GLY A 13 7.37 -21.04 3.25
CA GLY A 13 6.59 -20.56 2.10
C GLY A 13 5.94 -19.19 2.30
N GLN A 14 6.35 -18.43 3.31
CA GLN A 14 5.80 -17.10 3.60
C GLN A 14 6.52 -16.02 2.81
N ILE A 15 5.81 -15.01 2.32
CA ILE A 15 6.43 -13.84 1.71
C ILE A 15 6.86 -12.86 2.80
N ARG A 16 8.13 -12.45 2.79
CA ARG A 16 8.62 -11.35 3.63
C ARG A 16 8.44 -10.01 2.90
N ILE A 17 7.83 -9.06 3.58
CA ILE A 17 7.66 -7.70 3.08
C ILE A 17 8.47 -6.77 3.98
N GLU A 18 9.46 -6.10 3.40
CA GLU A 18 10.19 -5.03 4.05
C GLU A 18 9.73 -3.67 3.50
N PRO A 19 9.18 -2.77 4.33
CA PRO A 19 8.81 -1.43 3.89
C PRO A 19 10.04 -0.63 3.44
N ILE A 20 9.94 -0.04 2.24
CA ILE A 20 10.97 0.86 1.68
C ILE A 20 10.78 2.32 2.12
N GLY A 21 9.68 2.63 2.80
CA GLY A 21 9.31 3.99 3.17
C GLY A 21 7.98 4.06 3.89
N THR A 22 7.51 5.29 4.09
CA THR A 22 6.22 5.61 4.70
C THR A 22 5.48 6.66 3.89
N VAL A 23 4.15 6.68 3.99
CA VAL A 23 3.30 7.68 3.34
C VAL A 23 2.77 8.65 4.38
N ARG A 24 2.85 9.95 4.10
CA ARG A 24 2.27 11.02 4.92
C ARG A 24 1.23 11.78 4.13
N SER A 25 0.10 12.09 4.76
CA SER A 25 -0.93 12.94 4.18
C SER A 25 -1.69 13.67 5.30
N ARG A 26 -2.62 14.54 4.92
CA ARG A 26 -3.56 15.19 5.86
C ARG A 26 -4.66 14.26 6.37
N VAL A 27 -4.79 13.04 5.85
CA VAL A 27 -5.81 12.08 6.25
C VAL A 27 -5.32 11.35 7.50
N SER A 28 -6.00 11.58 8.64
CA SER A 28 -5.67 11.00 9.95
C SER A 28 -6.51 9.78 10.31
N ASP A 29 -7.69 9.65 9.71
CA ASP A 29 -8.68 8.65 10.08
C ASP A 29 -9.13 7.85 8.85
N GLN A 30 -9.61 6.64 9.08
CA GLN A 30 -10.17 5.80 8.02
C GLN A 30 -11.38 6.50 7.39
N GLN A 31 -11.28 6.75 6.09
CA GLN A 31 -12.36 7.35 5.31
C GLN A 31 -12.57 6.60 4.00
N THR A 32 -13.76 6.74 3.45
CA THR A 32 -14.11 6.21 2.14
C THR A 32 -14.23 7.36 1.14
N GLY A 33 -13.40 7.34 0.10
CA GLY A 33 -13.38 8.40 -0.91
C GLY A 33 -12.78 9.71 -0.38
N GLY A 34 -12.94 10.80 -1.14
CA GLY A 34 -12.44 12.12 -0.75
C GLY A 34 -10.93 12.31 -0.90
N PHE A 35 -10.30 11.50 -1.75
CA PHE A 35 -8.84 11.52 -1.97
C PHE A 35 -8.42 12.38 -3.16
N GLU A 36 -9.35 12.92 -3.94
CA GLU A 36 -9.10 13.60 -5.21
C GLU A 36 -8.22 14.86 -5.07
N LEU A 37 -8.30 15.51 -3.90
CA LEU A 37 -7.53 16.70 -3.56
C LEU A 37 -6.54 16.44 -2.41
N VAL A 38 -6.28 15.18 -2.07
CA VAL A 38 -5.34 14.82 -1.00
C VAL A 38 -3.94 14.70 -1.61
N GLU A 39 -3.12 15.70 -1.35
CA GLU A 39 -1.68 15.61 -1.59
C GLU A 39 -1.04 14.71 -0.53
N SER A 40 -0.16 13.81 -0.96
CA SER A 40 0.56 12.87 -0.11
C SER A 40 2.04 12.87 -0.45
N VAL A 41 2.88 12.61 0.55
CA VAL A 41 4.33 12.49 0.41
C VAL A 41 4.73 11.05 0.72
N ILE A 42 5.47 10.42 -0.20
CA ILE A 42 6.09 9.11 0.02
C ILE A 42 7.54 9.36 0.43
N GLU A 43 7.84 9.12 1.70
CA GLU A 43 9.18 9.25 2.26
C GLU A 43 9.88 7.89 2.23
N LEU A 44 10.90 7.75 1.38
CA LEU A 44 11.72 6.54 1.33
C LEU A 44 12.79 6.52 2.43
N ARG A 45 13.19 5.32 2.84
CA ARG A 45 14.34 5.11 3.72
C ARG A 45 15.63 5.52 3.01
N ALA A 46 16.65 5.88 3.79
CA ALA A 46 17.98 6.17 3.24
C ALA A 46 18.53 4.95 2.47
N GLY A 47 19.27 5.21 1.39
CA GLY A 47 19.88 4.18 0.52
C GLY A 47 19.11 3.92 -0.78
N PHE A 48 17.94 4.53 -0.98
CA PHE A 48 17.14 4.44 -2.20
C PHE A 48 17.27 5.66 -3.12
N GLU A 49 18.15 6.61 -2.82
CA GLU A 49 18.25 7.89 -3.54
C GLU A 49 18.57 7.68 -5.02
N SER A 50 19.54 6.82 -5.34
CA SER A 50 19.90 6.51 -6.74
C SER A 50 18.85 5.68 -7.45
N TRP A 51 17.94 5.03 -6.72
CA TRP A 51 16.87 4.19 -7.31
C TRP A 51 15.73 5.06 -7.87
N LEU A 52 15.72 6.35 -7.55
CA LEU A 52 14.76 7.33 -8.06
C LEU A 52 15.22 8.01 -9.37
N GLU A 53 16.41 7.69 -9.87
CA GLU A 53 16.92 8.27 -11.11
C GLU A 53 15.98 7.99 -12.29
N GLY A 54 15.59 9.03 -13.02
CA GLY A 54 14.62 8.95 -14.13
C GLY A 54 13.14 8.91 -13.70
N LEU A 55 12.81 8.84 -12.40
CA LEU A 55 11.43 8.84 -11.94
C LEU A 55 10.68 10.12 -12.34
N VAL A 56 11.38 11.25 -12.39
CA VAL A 56 10.83 12.57 -12.75
C VAL A 56 10.26 12.64 -14.17
N ASP A 57 10.67 11.72 -15.06
CA ASP A 57 10.17 11.66 -16.43
C ASP A 57 8.77 11.02 -16.53
N TYR A 58 8.26 10.46 -15.43
CA TYR A 58 6.94 9.85 -15.34
C TYR A 58 5.95 10.77 -14.62
N SER A 59 4.74 10.89 -15.18
CA SER A 59 3.65 11.64 -14.56
C SER A 59 2.77 10.81 -13.63
N HIS A 60 2.83 9.49 -13.72
CA HIS A 60 1.95 8.56 -12.99
C HIS A 60 2.73 7.36 -12.47
N LEU A 61 2.39 6.91 -11.27
CA LEU A 61 3.03 5.78 -10.59
C LEU A 61 1.98 4.78 -10.10
N ILE A 62 2.33 3.50 -10.10
CA ILE A 62 1.61 2.48 -9.31
C ILE A 62 2.36 2.35 -7.99
N VAL A 63 1.68 2.69 -6.90
CA VAL A 63 2.22 2.61 -5.55
C VAL A 63 1.55 1.46 -4.82
N VAL A 64 2.32 0.46 -4.43
CA VAL A 64 1.86 -0.63 -3.57
C VAL A 64 2.24 -0.29 -2.13
N TYR A 65 1.25 -0.24 -1.25
CA TYR A 65 1.45 0.13 0.14
C TYR A 65 0.69 -0.85 1.06
N TRP A 66 1.07 -0.85 2.33
CA TRP A 66 0.45 -1.69 3.34
C TRP A 66 -0.59 -0.91 4.14
N LEU A 67 -1.82 -1.45 4.24
CA LEU A 67 -2.87 -0.90 5.10
C LEU A 67 -2.57 -1.25 6.56
N SER A 68 -1.65 -0.51 7.18
CA SER A 68 -1.08 -0.82 8.51
C SER A 68 -2.10 -0.92 9.65
N GLU A 69 -3.23 -0.22 9.55
CA GLU A 69 -4.30 -0.30 10.54
C GLU A 69 -5.25 -1.49 10.34
N GLN A 70 -5.23 -2.13 9.16
CA GLN A 70 -6.05 -3.30 8.87
C GLN A 70 -5.41 -4.55 9.48
N THR A 71 -5.73 -4.77 10.75
CA THR A 71 -5.18 -5.87 11.58
C THR A 71 -6.03 -7.14 11.55
N LYS A 72 -7.17 -7.12 10.85
CA LYS A 72 -8.12 -8.23 10.78
C LYS A 72 -8.48 -8.54 9.34
N ALA A 73 -8.55 -9.83 9.04
CA ALA A 73 -9.07 -10.32 7.77
C ALA A 73 -10.54 -10.71 7.93
N PHE A 74 -11.35 -10.42 6.91
CA PHE A 74 -12.75 -10.86 6.83
C PHE A 74 -12.96 -11.61 5.52
N SER A 75 -13.74 -12.69 5.55
CA SER A 75 -14.07 -13.45 4.35
C SER A 75 -15.08 -12.72 3.46
N GLN A 76 -15.92 -11.86 4.05
CA GLN A 76 -16.95 -11.10 3.38
C GLN A 76 -17.03 -9.69 3.95
N THR A 77 -17.55 -8.75 3.15
CA THR A 77 -17.80 -7.37 3.57
C THR A 77 -18.99 -6.76 2.83
N ARG A 78 -19.51 -5.65 3.36
CA ARG A 78 -20.34 -4.74 2.58
C ARG A 78 -19.41 -3.66 2.02
N PRO A 79 -19.40 -3.41 0.69
CA PRO A 79 -18.61 -2.34 0.11
C PRO A 79 -18.77 -1.03 0.89
N GLN A 80 -17.64 -0.47 1.34
CA GLN A 80 -17.61 0.80 2.06
C GLN A 80 -18.45 0.83 3.35
N GLY A 81 -18.76 -0.34 3.93
CA GLY A 81 -19.64 -0.46 5.10
C GLY A 81 -21.11 -0.10 4.85
N ASN A 82 -21.54 0.08 3.60
CA ASN A 82 -22.88 0.55 3.28
C ASN A 82 -23.94 -0.53 3.62
N PRO A 83 -24.91 -0.24 4.52
CA PRO A 83 -25.91 -1.24 4.95
C PRO A 83 -26.92 -1.61 3.85
N ASN A 84 -27.05 -0.77 2.81
CA ASN A 84 -28.03 -0.93 1.74
C ASN A 84 -27.56 -1.81 0.57
N VAL A 85 -26.30 -2.27 0.58
CA VAL A 85 -25.74 -3.13 -0.46
C VAL A 85 -25.50 -4.55 0.06
N PRO A 86 -25.56 -5.58 -0.79
CA PRO A 86 -25.38 -6.96 -0.37
C PRO A 86 -23.99 -7.22 0.23
N MET A 87 -23.94 -8.25 1.08
CA MET A 87 -22.68 -8.82 1.58
C MET A 87 -22.03 -9.60 0.44
N ILE A 88 -20.75 -9.32 0.15
CA ILE A 88 -19.98 -9.99 -0.91
C ILE A 88 -18.63 -10.49 -0.40
N GLY A 89 -18.00 -11.41 -1.14
CA GLY A 89 -16.67 -11.91 -0.79
C GLY A 89 -15.62 -10.80 -0.82
N MET A 90 -14.65 -10.84 0.11
CA MET A 90 -13.64 -9.78 0.25
C MET A 90 -12.84 -9.54 -1.04
N PHE A 91 -12.52 -10.60 -1.77
CA PHE A 91 -11.79 -10.49 -3.04
C PHE A 91 -12.62 -9.94 -4.21
N ALA A 92 -13.94 -9.76 -4.03
CA ALA A 92 -14.77 -9.04 -4.99
C ALA A 92 -14.83 -7.52 -4.70
N CYS A 93 -14.19 -7.06 -3.61
CA CYS A 93 -14.03 -5.65 -3.25
C CYS A 93 -12.63 -5.14 -3.59
N ARG A 94 -12.48 -3.81 -3.47
CA ARG A 94 -11.19 -3.13 -3.37
C ARG A 94 -11.07 -2.48 -2.00
#